data_AF-A0A0E0DPB9-F1
#
_entry.id   AF-A0A0E0DPB9-F1
#
_cell.length_a   1.000
_cell.length_b   1.000
_cell.length_c   1.000
_cell.angle_alpha   90.00
_cell.angle_beta   90.00
_cell.angle_gamma   90.00
#
_symmetry.space_group_name_H-M   'P 1'
#
loop_
_entity.id
_entity.type
_entity.pdbx_description
1 polymer ?
#
loop_
_entity_poly.entity_id
_entity_poly.type
_entity_poly.pdbx_seq_one_letter_code
_entity_poly.pdbx_strand_id
1 'polypeptide(L)'
;MNLFSNFYSSDIIVASPLALIKKINGVDDKGKEPAKERDFDFLSSIEIVVVDHADVILMQSWSHLYAVFEQLNQLPSKEHGTNVMRIRPWYLDQHARYYRQTILLSSYLTPEMNALFNGLCLNYEGKVKLVTEYKGVLSKIQFEAPQVYERFDASSITEVDDARFDHFCKKVSSVVPLWDFFLCCEKLDVYMCFAFGSDYGTLICINV
;
A
#
# COMPACT_ATOMS: atom_id res chain seq x y z
N MET A 1 -25.51 12.18 16.38
CA MET A 1 -24.42 11.57 15.58
C MET A 1 -24.94 10.23 15.10
N ASN A 2 -25.48 10.18 13.88
CA ASN A 2 -26.03 8.94 13.31
C ASN A 2 -24.88 8.18 12.67
N LEU A 3 -24.63 6.95 13.13
CA LEU A 3 -23.52 6.12 12.65
C LEU A 3 -23.82 5.43 11.30
N PHE A 4 -25.08 5.46 10.85
CA PHE A 4 -25.56 4.83 9.62
C PHE A 4 -26.39 5.83 8.82
N SER A 5 -25.74 6.86 8.30
CA SER A 5 -26.31 7.82 7.35
C SER A 5 -25.83 7.55 5.92
N ASN A 6 -26.52 8.13 4.96
CA ASN A 6 -26.07 8.12 3.57
C ASN A 6 -24.75 8.91 3.44
N PHE A 7 -23.88 8.56 2.48
CA PHE A 7 -22.55 9.16 2.33
C PHE A 7 -22.55 10.69 2.33
N TYR A 8 -23.57 11.31 1.70
CA TYR A 8 -23.72 12.76 1.62
C TYR A 8 -24.09 13.45 2.93
N SER A 9 -24.61 12.72 3.91
CA SER A 9 -24.95 13.24 5.23
C SER A 9 -24.07 12.68 6.34
N SER A 10 -23.06 11.89 5.99
CA SER A 10 -22.12 11.29 6.94
C SER A 10 -20.94 12.22 7.18
N ASP A 11 -20.63 12.45 8.46
CA ASP A 11 -19.43 13.20 8.85
C ASP A 11 -18.15 12.35 8.75
N ILE A 12 -18.28 11.02 8.87
CA ILE A 12 -17.16 10.06 8.86
C ILE A 12 -17.53 8.91 7.94
N ILE A 13 -16.60 8.54 7.05
CA ILE A 13 -16.73 7.39 6.16
C ILE A 13 -15.66 6.36 6.54
N VAL A 14 -16.10 5.19 6.99
CA VAL A 14 -15.22 4.03 7.25
C VAL A 14 -15.51 2.97 6.19
N ALA A 15 -14.53 2.71 5.32
CA ALA A 15 -14.70 1.77 4.21
C ALA A 15 -13.37 1.15 3.81
N SER A 16 -13.44 -0.03 3.19
CA SER A 16 -12.28 -0.62 2.50
C SER A 16 -12.08 0.04 1.12
N PRO A 17 -10.84 0.11 0.61
CA PRO A 17 -10.56 0.69 -0.71
C PRO A 17 -11.37 0.01 -1.83
N LEU A 18 -11.53 -1.31 -1.73
CA LEU A 18 -12.34 -2.10 -2.68
C LEU A 18 -13.82 -1.67 -2.66
N ALA A 19 -14.39 -1.46 -1.48
CA ALA A 19 -15.79 -1.04 -1.35
C ALA A 19 -16.00 0.36 -1.92
N LEU A 20 -15.07 1.28 -1.70
CA LEU A 20 -15.12 2.63 -2.27
C LEU A 20 -15.08 2.58 -3.80
N ILE A 21 -14.20 1.80 -4.40
CA ILE A 21 -14.12 1.69 -5.87
C ILE A 21 -15.39 1.08 -6.46
N LYS A 22 -15.94 0.05 -5.83
CA LYS A 22 -17.22 -0.52 -6.27
C LYS A 22 -18.31 0.55 -6.27
N LYS A 23 -18.38 1.38 -5.22
CA LYS A 23 -19.32 2.50 -5.14
C LYS A 23 -19.06 3.57 -6.19
N ILE A 24 -17.81 3.98 -6.38
CA ILE A 24 -17.40 4.97 -7.39
C ILE A 24 -17.76 4.48 -8.79
N ASN A 25 -17.50 3.22 -9.10
CA ASN A 25 -17.80 2.63 -10.41
C ASN A 25 -19.27 2.21 -10.56
N GLY A 26 -20.12 2.41 -9.55
CA GLY A 26 -21.52 2.00 -9.58
C GLY A 26 -21.72 0.48 -9.64
N VAL A 27 -20.73 -0.33 -9.28
CA VAL A 27 -20.82 -1.80 -9.31
C VAL A 27 -21.47 -2.30 -8.02
N ASP A 28 -22.64 -2.94 -8.13
CA ASP A 28 -23.28 -3.60 -6.99
C ASP A 28 -22.64 -4.97 -6.71
N ASP A 29 -22.73 -5.44 -5.46
CA ASP A 29 -22.15 -6.72 -4.98
C ASP A 29 -22.58 -7.98 -5.76
N LYS A 30 -23.53 -7.85 -6.68
CA LYS A 30 -24.01 -8.91 -7.58
C LYS A 30 -23.32 -8.95 -8.95
N GLY A 31 -22.27 -8.17 -9.17
CA GLY A 31 -21.47 -8.19 -10.41
C GLY A 31 -22.24 -7.77 -11.67
N LYS A 32 -23.43 -7.19 -11.50
CA LYS A 32 -24.12 -6.48 -12.57
C LYS A 32 -23.58 -5.05 -12.55
N GLU A 33 -23.23 -4.52 -13.70
CA GLU A 33 -23.03 -3.09 -13.91
C GLU A 33 -24.41 -2.44 -14.03
N PRO A 34 -25.05 -1.91 -12.97
CA PRO A 34 -26.10 -0.95 -13.19
C PRO A 34 -25.40 0.27 -13.79
N ALA A 35 -25.96 0.81 -14.87
CA ALA A 35 -25.56 2.04 -15.52
C ALA A 35 -25.80 3.28 -14.63
N LYS A 36 -25.31 3.26 -13.38
CA LYS A 36 -25.16 4.46 -12.57
C LYS A 36 -23.84 5.11 -12.97
N GLU A 37 -23.94 6.35 -13.42
CA GLU A 37 -22.78 7.22 -13.63
C GLU A 37 -21.85 7.16 -12.42
N ARG A 38 -20.54 7.25 -12.69
CA ARG A 38 -19.53 7.25 -11.63
C ARG A 38 -19.87 8.32 -10.60
N ASP A 39 -20.01 7.91 -9.35
CA ASP A 39 -20.30 8.81 -8.25
C ASP A 39 -19.08 8.95 -7.35
N PHE A 40 -18.39 10.08 -7.46
CA PHE A 40 -17.25 10.43 -6.61
C PHE A 40 -17.51 11.72 -5.81
N ASP A 41 -18.71 12.29 -5.92
CA ASP A 41 -19.02 13.61 -5.39
C ASP A 41 -18.96 13.63 -3.86
N PHE A 42 -19.25 12.48 -3.22
CA PHE A 42 -19.12 12.31 -1.77
C PHE A 42 -17.67 12.34 -1.24
N LEU A 43 -16.66 12.22 -2.12
CA LEU A 43 -15.23 12.33 -1.76
C LEU A 43 -14.65 13.74 -1.96
N SER A 44 -15.43 14.65 -2.54
CA SER A 44 -14.96 16.01 -2.89
C SER A 44 -14.60 16.85 -1.66
N SER A 45 -15.35 16.69 -0.56
CA SER A 45 -15.24 17.49 0.66
C SER A 45 -14.28 16.94 1.71
N ILE A 46 -13.54 15.86 1.42
CA ILE A 46 -12.70 15.20 2.43
C ILE A 46 -11.51 16.08 2.83
N GLU A 47 -11.45 16.42 4.12
CA GLU A 47 -10.37 17.20 4.73
C GLU A 47 -9.29 16.30 5.34
N ILE A 48 -9.67 15.14 5.89
CA ILE A 48 -8.75 14.21 6.56
C ILE A 48 -8.94 12.80 5.97
N VAL A 49 -7.84 12.19 5.54
CA VAL A 49 -7.79 10.78 5.11
C VAL A 49 -6.81 10.03 6.00
N VAL A 50 -7.29 8.94 6.59
CA VAL A 50 -6.47 8.01 7.35
C VAL A 50 -6.46 6.68 6.62
N VAL A 51 -5.27 6.22 6.23
CA VAL A 51 -5.05 4.87 5.74
C VAL A 51 -4.45 4.08 6.88
N ASP A 52 -5.26 3.23 7.48
CA ASP A 52 -4.81 2.31 8.52
C ASP A 52 -4.26 1.03 7.89
N HIS A 53 -3.21 0.48 8.50
CA HIS A 53 -2.52 -0.73 8.04
C HIS A 53 -2.27 -0.79 6.52
N ALA A 54 -1.54 0.20 5.99
CA ALA A 54 -1.22 0.29 4.57
C ALA A 54 -0.40 -0.91 4.07
N ASP A 55 0.37 -1.56 4.94
CA ASP A 55 1.04 -2.84 4.71
C ASP A 55 0.07 -3.97 4.34
N VAL A 56 -1.04 -4.09 5.06
CA VAL A 56 -2.08 -5.10 4.78
C VAL A 56 -2.82 -4.78 3.47
N ILE A 57 -3.09 -3.49 3.21
CA ILE A 57 -3.74 -3.06 1.96
C ILE A 57 -2.84 -3.38 0.75
N LEU A 58 -1.53 -3.19 0.90
CA LEU A 58 -0.53 -3.54 -0.12
C LEU A 58 -0.58 -5.04 -0.47
N MET A 59 -0.73 -5.91 0.53
CA MET A 59 -0.84 -7.36 0.32
C MET A 59 -2.12 -7.77 -0.43
N GLN A 60 -3.19 -6.98 -0.34
CA GLN A 60 -4.44 -7.25 -1.08
C GLN A 60 -4.38 -6.71 -2.51
N SER A 61 -4.23 -5.40 -2.65
CA SER A 61 -4.15 -4.70 -3.92
C SER A 61 -3.94 -3.21 -3.68
N TRP A 62 -2.74 -2.72 -4.00
CA TRP A 62 -2.41 -1.30 -3.89
C TRP A 62 -3.11 -0.44 -4.95
N SER A 63 -3.39 -1.01 -6.13
CA SER A 63 -4.04 -0.31 -7.23
C SER A 63 -5.43 0.21 -6.83
N HIS A 64 -6.13 -0.51 -5.95
CA HIS A 64 -7.40 -0.04 -5.42
C HIS A 64 -7.24 1.25 -4.61
N LEU A 65 -6.31 1.27 -3.67
CA LEU A 65 -6.07 2.47 -2.86
C LEU A 65 -5.66 3.65 -3.75
N TYR A 66 -4.77 3.41 -4.71
CA TYR A 66 -4.31 4.43 -5.65
C TYR A 66 -5.48 5.02 -6.46
N ALA A 67 -6.36 4.19 -7.00
CA ALA A 67 -7.54 4.64 -7.76
C ALA A 67 -8.51 5.48 -6.91
N VAL A 68 -8.70 5.15 -5.62
CA VAL A 68 -9.51 5.98 -4.72
C VAL A 68 -8.85 7.35 -4.52
N PHE A 69 -7.54 7.39 -4.31
CA PHE A 69 -6.81 8.63 -4.09
C PHE A 69 -6.86 9.58 -5.29
N GLU A 70 -6.92 9.07 -6.51
CA GLU A 70 -7.10 9.89 -7.72
C GLU A 70 -8.47 10.59 -7.76
N GLN A 71 -9.50 9.99 -7.17
CA GLN A 71 -10.86 10.53 -7.13
C GLN A 71 -11.11 11.46 -5.94
N LEU A 72 -10.18 11.55 -4.98
CA LEU A 72 -10.31 12.44 -3.83
C LEU A 72 -10.22 13.91 -4.24
N ASN A 73 -11.05 14.76 -3.61
CA ASN A 73 -11.07 16.21 -3.80
C ASN A 73 -11.30 16.69 -5.24
N GLN A 74 -11.89 15.83 -6.09
CA GLN A 74 -12.36 16.23 -7.41
C GLN A 74 -13.57 17.16 -7.29
N LEU A 75 -13.78 18.03 -8.28
CA LEU A 75 -14.95 18.90 -8.32
C LEU A 75 -16.22 18.04 -8.47
N PRO A 76 -17.23 18.24 -7.62
CA PRO A 76 -18.46 17.48 -7.72
C PRO A 76 -19.17 17.80 -9.04
N SER A 77 -19.70 16.76 -9.68
CA SER A 77 -20.40 16.89 -10.97
C SER A 77 -21.87 17.30 -10.79
N LYS A 78 -22.47 16.99 -9.63
CA LYS A 78 -23.88 17.30 -9.31
C LYS A 78 -23.99 18.22 -8.10
N GLU A 79 -24.89 19.20 -8.20
CA GLU A 79 -25.26 20.09 -7.09
C GLU A 79 -26.21 19.34 -6.14
N HIS A 80 -25.65 18.70 -5.12
CA HIS A 80 -26.36 17.90 -4.12
C HIS A 80 -27.19 18.75 -3.12
N GLY A 81 -27.79 19.85 -3.57
CA GLY A 81 -28.49 20.82 -2.72
C GLY A 81 -27.56 21.70 -1.89
N THR A 82 -26.26 21.70 -2.19
CA THR A 82 -25.25 22.49 -1.48
C THR A 82 -25.32 23.96 -1.87
N ASN A 83 -25.37 24.85 -0.88
CA ASN A 83 -25.35 26.29 -1.13
C ASN A 83 -23.92 26.74 -1.50
N VAL A 84 -23.71 27.08 -2.78
CA VAL A 84 -22.40 27.48 -3.34
C VAL A 84 -21.79 28.67 -2.58
N MET A 85 -22.61 29.58 -2.04
CA MET A 85 -22.13 30.74 -1.26
C MET A 85 -21.46 30.35 0.07
N ARG A 86 -21.66 29.12 0.54
CA ARG A 86 -21.01 28.58 1.75
C ARG A 86 -19.75 27.78 1.44
N ILE A 87 -19.51 27.46 0.17
CA ILE A 87 -18.34 26.69 -0.24
C ILE A 87 -17.12 27.61 -0.16
N ARG A 88 -16.05 27.11 0.47
CA ARG A 88 -14.79 27.85 0.58
C ARG A 88 -14.19 28.01 -0.83
N PRO A 89 -13.68 29.19 -1.21
CA PRO A 89 -13.19 29.46 -2.57
C PRO A 89 -12.15 28.45 -3.07
N TRP A 90 -11.26 27.98 -2.20
CA TRP A 90 -10.22 27.01 -2.57
C TRP A 90 -10.75 25.62 -2.97
N TYR A 91 -11.99 25.25 -2.63
CA TYR A 91 -12.61 24.05 -3.20
C TYR A 91 -13.01 24.26 -4.65
N LEU A 92 -13.51 25.45 -5.00
CA LEU A 92 -13.88 25.82 -6.37
C LEU A 92 -12.64 25.97 -7.26
N ASP A 93 -11.54 26.49 -6.69
CA ASP A 93 -10.25 26.62 -7.38
C ASP A 93 -9.44 25.30 -7.46
N GLN A 94 -10.00 24.17 -7.03
CA GLN A 94 -9.32 22.86 -6.97
C GLN A 94 -8.03 22.83 -6.13
N HIS A 95 -7.92 23.75 -5.18
CA HIS A 95 -6.84 23.81 -4.22
C HIS A 95 -7.09 22.94 -2.98
N ALA A 96 -8.26 22.31 -2.86
CA ALA A 96 -8.59 21.40 -1.76
C ALA A 96 -7.54 20.29 -1.55
N ARG A 97 -6.92 19.80 -2.62
CA ARG A 97 -5.84 18.79 -2.58
C ARG A 97 -4.62 19.20 -1.75
N TYR A 98 -4.38 20.51 -1.58
CA TYR A 98 -3.24 21.04 -0.81
C TYR A 98 -3.55 21.19 0.69
N TYR A 99 -4.83 21.24 1.04
CA TYR A 99 -5.31 21.40 2.42
C TYR A 99 -5.75 20.08 3.06
N ARG A 100 -5.88 19.01 2.27
CA ARG A 100 -6.20 17.68 2.79
C ARG A 100 -5.05 17.12 3.63
N GLN A 101 -5.31 16.80 4.89
CA GLN A 101 -4.39 16.05 5.72
C GLN A 101 -4.48 14.55 5.40
N THR A 102 -3.38 13.94 4.99
CA THR A 102 -3.29 12.50 4.74
C THR A 102 -2.39 11.85 5.78
N ILE A 103 -2.89 10.87 6.53
CA ILE A 103 -2.16 10.09 7.52
C ILE A 103 -2.06 8.66 7.02
N LEU A 104 -0.84 8.18 6.79
CA LEU A 104 -0.56 6.80 6.37
C LEU A 104 0.08 6.06 7.54
N LEU A 105 -0.57 4.99 8.01
CA LEU A 105 -0.07 4.12 9.07
C LEU A 105 0.35 2.78 8.47
N SER A 106 1.54 2.31 8.79
CA SER A 106 2.08 1.04 8.31
C SER A 106 3.15 0.49 9.25
N SER A 107 3.28 -0.83 9.32
CA SER A 107 4.35 -1.49 10.08
C SER A 107 5.73 -1.35 9.44
N TYR A 108 5.77 -1.28 8.10
CA TYR A 108 6.97 -1.11 7.29
C TYR A 108 6.70 -0.18 6.11
N LEU A 109 7.77 0.38 5.55
CA LEU A 109 7.69 1.31 4.44
C LEU A 109 7.93 0.59 3.12
N THR A 110 7.14 0.91 2.09
CA THR A 110 7.35 0.39 0.73
C THR A 110 7.48 1.51 -0.31
N PRO A 111 8.09 1.24 -1.48
CA PRO A 111 8.18 2.23 -2.56
C PRO A 111 6.81 2.70 -3.05
N GLU A 112 5.79 1.85 -3.03
CA GLU A 112 4.42 2.19 -3.44
C GLU A 112 3.80 3.23 -2.50
N MET A 113 4.04 3.10 -1.19
CA MET A 113 3.64 4.09 -0.19
C MET A 113 4.35 5.42 -0.42
N ASN A 114 5.66 5.38 -0.70
CA ASN A 114 6.43 6.58 -1.01
C ASN A 114 5.93 7.26 -2.30
N ALA A 115 5.59 6.48 -3.33
CA ALA A 115 5.08 7.00 -4.59
C ALA A 115 3.72 7.69 -4.39
N LEU A 116 2.79 7.06 -3.66
CA LEU A 116 1.50 7.66 -3.32
C LEU A 116 1.68 8.95 -2.50
N PHE A 117 2.54 8.91 -1.48
CA PHE A 117 2.82 10.04 -0.62
C PHE A 117 3.48 11.21 -1.38
N ASN A 118 4.35 10.93 -2.34
CA ASN A 118 5.02 11.96 -3.13
C ASN A 118 4.15 12.51 -4.26
N GLY A 119 3.36 11.67 -4.93
CA GLY A 119 2.54 12.05 -6.07
C GLY A 119 1.20 12.68 -5.71
N LEU A 120 0.43 12.07 -4.81
CA LEU A 120 -0.98 12.41 -4.58
C LEU A 120 -1.25 13.20 -3.29
N CYS A 121 -0.25 13.35 -2.41
CA CYS A 121 -0.35 14.17 -1.20
C CYS A 121 0.44 15.47 -1.42
N LEU A 122 -0.22 16.58 -1.70
CA LEU A 122 0.42 17.86 -2.06
C LEU A 122 0.24 18.90 -0.95
N ASN A 123 0.48 18.53 0.31
CA ASN A 123 0.23 19.40 1.47
C ASN A 123 0.98 20.74 1.39
N TYR A 124 0.32 21.84 1.79
CA TYR A 124 0.89 23.20 1.80
C TYR A 124 2.08 23.35 2.77
N GLU A 125 1.97 22.88 4.01
CA GLU A 125 3.04 22.96 5.03
C GLU A 125 4.08 21.83 4.91
N GLY A 126 4.00 21.00 3.87
CA GLY A 126 4.94 19.93 3.61
C GLY A 126 4.56 18.58 4.21
N LYS A 127 5.57 17.75 4.44
CA LYS A 127 5.43 16.31 4.70
C LYS A 127 6.33 15.87 5.82
N VAL A 128 5.79 15.09 6.74
CA VAL A 128 6.55 14.44 7.82
C VAL A 128 6.45 12.94 7.65
N LYS A 129 7.59 12.27 7.81
CA LYS A 129 7.70 10.81 7.72
C LYS A 129 8.46 10.31 8.93
N LEU A 130 7.84 9.43 9.68
CA LEU A 130 8.42 8.77 10.85
C LEU A 130 8.70 7.32 10.47
N VAL A 131 9.95 6.89 10.62
CA VAL A 131 10.37 5.50 10.36
C VAL A 131 10.95 4.96 11.65
N THR A 132 10.43 3.83 12.11
CA THR A 132 10.97 3.13 13.26
C THR A 132 12.18 2.33 12.80
N GLU A 133 13.37 2.68 13.29
CA GLU A 133 14.56 1.86 13.12
C GLU A 133 14.55 0.73 14.15
N TYR A 134 14.51 -0.51 13.69
CA TYR A 134 14.60 -1.68 14.55
C TYR A 134 16.07 -2.07 14.72
N LYS A 135 16.51 -2.30 15.95
CA LYS A 135 17.85 -2.85 16.20
C LYS A 135 17.89 -4.29 15.70
N GLY A 136 18.73 -4.56 14.69
CA GLY A 136 18.90 -5.88 14.11
C GLY A 136 19.15 -6.96 15.17
N VAL A 137 18.51 -8.12 15.00
CA VAL A 137 18.59 -9.25 15.94
C VAL A 137 19.74 -10.20 15.59
N LEU A 138 20.40 -10.00 14.44
CA LEU A 138 21.49 -10.85 13.93
C LEU A 138 22.59 -11.12 14.96
N SER A 139 23.01 -10.09 15.72
CA SER A 139 24.03 -10.21 16.76
C SER A 139 23.57 -10.95 18.02
N LYS A 140 22.26 -11.23 18.16
CA LYS A 140 21.67 -11.95 19.29
C LYS A 140 21.41 -13.43 18.97
N ILE A 141 21.66 -13.87 17.74
CA ILE A 141 21.49 -15.27 17.35
C ILE A 141 22.65 -16.05 17.97
N GLN A 142 22.31 -17.03 18.82
CA GLN A 142 23.28 -17.81 19.58
C GLN A 142 24.09 -18.81 18.72
N PHE A 143 23.60 -19.07 17.51
CA PHE A 143 24.24 -19.90 16.50
C PHE A 143 24.65 -19.03 15.31
N GLU A 144 25.92 -19.06 14.92
CA GLU A 144 26.39 -18.46 13.67
C GLU A 144 25.83 -19.26 12.50
N ALA A 145 24.67 -18.87 11.99
CA ALA A 145 24.16 -19.42 10.73
C ALA A 145 25.01 -18.84 9.59
N PRO A 146 25.72 -19.67 8.79
CA PRO A 146 26.49 -19.18 7.67
C PRO A 146 25.53 -18.58 6.64
N GLN A 147 25.67 -17.27 6.40
CA GLN A 147 24.91 -16.56 5.38
C GLN A 147 25.68 -16.59 4.06
N VAL A 148 25.09 -17.20 3.04
CA VAL A 148 25.65 -17.20 1.69
C VAL A 148 24.86 -16.22 0.84
N TYR A 149 25.54 -15.18 0.36
CA TYR A 149 24.99 -14.20 -0.57
C TYR A 149 25.36 -14.61 -1.99
N GLU A 150 24.36 -14.97 -2.78
CA GLU A 150 24.55 -15.28 -4.19
C GLU A 150 23.96 -14.18 -5.05
N ARG A 151 24.79 -13.66 -5.96
CA ARG A 151 24.36 -12.69 -6.96
C ARG A 151 23.72 -13.42 -8.13
N PHE A 152 22.56 -12.94 -8.56
CA PHE A 152 21.92 -13.37 -9.79
C PHE A 152 21.89 -12.21 -10.78
N ASP A 153 21.93 -12.53 -12.07
CA ASP A 153 21.84 -11.52 -13.13
C ASP A 153 20.40 -11.47 -13.65
N ALA A 154 19.85 -10.26 -13.70
CA ALA A 154 18.56 -9.96 -14.29
C ALA A 154 18.73 -8.92 -15.39
N SER A 155 18.08 -9.15 -16.53
CA SER A 155 18.11 -8.28 -17.71
C SER A 155 17.35 -6.96 -17.50
N SER A 156 16.29 -6.97 -16.69
CA SER A 156 15.42 -5.82 -16.45
C SER A 156 14.78 -5.87 -15.06
N ILE A 157 14.42 -4.70 -14.51
CA ILE A 157 13.83 -4.59 -13.16
C ILE A 157 12.47 -5.27 -13.03
N THR A 158 11.74 -5.38 -14.13
CA THR A 158 10.43 -6.06 -14.21
C THR A 158 10.56 -7.57 -14.21
N GLU A 159 11.68 -8.11 -14.71
CA GLU A 159 11.95 -9.55 -14.78
C GLU A 159 12.77 -10.05 -13.57
N VAL A 160 13.15 -9.16 -12.65
CA VAL A 160 13.97 -9.51 -11.47
C VAL A 160 13.32 -10.61 -10.65
N ASP A 161 12.02 -10.52 -10.40
CA ASP A 161 11.31 -11.50 -9.56
C ASP A 161 11.28 -12.89 -10.22
N ASP A 162 10.98 -12.95 -11.51
CA ASP A 162 10.96 -14.20 -12.28
C ASP A 162 12.37 -14.79 -12.43
N ALA A 163 13.37 -13.95 -12.73
CA ALA A 163 14.77 -14.37 -12.84
C ALA A 163 15.31 -14.88 -11.49
N ARG A 164 14.92 -14.25 -10.37
CA ARG A 164 15.26 -14.70 -9.02
C ARG A 164 14.66 -16.07 -8.73
N PHE A 165 13.38 -16.26 -9.06
CA PHE A 165 12.68 -17.52 -8.88
C PHE A 165 13.29 -18.64 -9.74
N ASP A 166 13.61 -18.34 -10.99
CA ASP A 166 14.28 -19.25 -11.92
C ASP A 166 15.67 -19.66 -11.44
N HIS A 167 16.45 -18.69 -10.95
CA HIS A 167 17.78 -18.94 -10.39
C HIS A 167 17.70 -19.85 -9.17
N PHE A 168 16.72 -19.62 -8.28
CA PHE A 168 16.44 -20.49 -7.15
C PHE A 168 16.09 -21.92 -7.61
N CYS A 169 15.16 -22.05 -8.56
CA CYS A 169 14.75 -23.36 -9.06
C CYS A 169 15.89 -24.12 -9.74
N LYS A 170 16.72 -23.47 -10.55
CA LYS A 170 17.78 -24.13 -11.34
C LYS A 170 19.00 -24.50 -10.49
N LYS A 171 19.46 -23.58 -9.65
CA LYS A 171 20.80 -23.67 -9.02
C LYS A 171 20.74 -24.12 -7.57
N VAL A 172 19.67 -23.79 -6.84
CA VAL A 172 19.57 -24.04 -5.41
C VAL A 172 18.89 -25.38 -5.14
N SER A 173 17.81 -25.69 -5.86
CA SER A 173 17.08 -26.96 -5.68
C SER A 173 17.89 -28.20 -6.04
N SER A 174 18.91 -28.05 -6.88
CA SER A 174 19.77 -29.13 -7.36
C SER A 174 20.95 -29.44 -6.44
N VAL A 175 21.33 -28.49 -5.56
CA VAL A 175 22.53 -28.59 -4.72
C VAL A 175 22.21 -28.99 -3.28
N VAL A 176 20.98 -28.75 -2.80
CA VAL A 176 20.65 -28.94 -1.37
C VAL A 176 19.32 -29.69 -1.21
N PRO A 177 19.27 -30.76 -0.38
CA PRO A 177 18.02 -31.45 -0.09
C PRO A 177 17.01 -30.51 0.59
N LEU A 178 15.76 -30.53 0.11
CA LEU A 178 14.63 -29.66 0.47
C LEU A 178 14.30 -29.55 1.98
N TRP A 179 14.92 -30.35 2.83
CA TRP A 179 14.61 -30.45 4.26
C TRP A 179 15.45 -29.52 5.14
N ASP A 180 16.52 -28.91 4.59
CA ASP A 180 17.50 -28.09 5.35
C ASP A 180 17.38 -26.58 5.09
N PHE A 181 16.32 -26.13 4.41
CA PHE A 181 16.24 -24.77 3.88
C PHE A 181 15.28 -23.85 4.64
N PHE A 182 15.77 -22.65 4.96
CA PHE A 182 14.95 -21.48 5.27
C PHE A 182 15.30 -20.33 4.32
N LEU A 183 14.36 -19.97 3.44
CA LEU A 183 14.53 -18.86 2.50
C LEU A 183 14.23 -17.55 3.21
N CYS A 184 15.28 -16.80 3.56
CA CYS A 184 15.15 -15.43 4.01
C CYS A 184 15.31 -14.49 2.80
N CYS A 185 14.20 -14.16 2.15
CA CYS A 185 14.19 -13.23 1.02
C CYS A 185 14.25 -11.78 1.53
N GLU A 186 15.45 -11.28 1.75
CA GLU A 186 15.67 -9.85 1.96
C GLU A 186 15.54 -9.11 0.62
N LYS A 187 14.87 -7.96 0.62
CA LYS A 187 14.58 -7.16 -0.58
C LYS A 187 15.82 -6.35 -0.99
N LEU A 188 16.93 -7.04 -1.28
CA LEU A 188 18.10 -6.47 -1.93
C LEU A 188 18.00 -6.80 -3.41
N ASP A 189 17.84 -5.79 -4.28
CA ASP A 189 17.53 -5.93 -5.71
C ASP A 189 18.47 -6.84 -6.53
N VAL A 190 19.61 -7.27 -5.97
CA VAL A 190 20.66 -8.02 -6.69
C VAL A 190 21.19 -9.24 -5.89
N TYR A 191 20.71 -9.49 -4.67
CA TYR A 191 21.26 -10.53 -3.80
C TYR A 191 20.17 -11.41 -3.23
N MET A 192 20.44 -12.71 -3.23
CA MET A 192 19.63 -13.70 -2.51
C MET A 192 20.46 -14.19 -1.32
N CYS A 193 19.92 -14.01 -0.11
CA CYS A 193 20.55 -14.48 1.12
C CYS A 193 20.00 -15.85 1.49
N PHE A 194 20.90 -16.79 1.77
CA PHE A 194 20.57 -18.12 2.26
C PHE A 194 21.14 -18.31 3.66
N ALA A 195 20.31 -18.79 4.58
CA ALA A 195 20.74 -19.17 5.92
C ALA A 195 20.52 -20.68 6.11
N PHE A 196 21.59 -21.39 6.45
CA PHE A 196 21.54 -22.83 6.73
C PHE A 196 21.46 -23.05 8.24
N GLY A 197 20.39 -23.70 8.71
CA GLY A 197 20.23 -24.10 10.10
C GLY A 197 20.52 -25.59 10.26
N SER A 198 21.32 -25.98 11.26
CA SER A 198 21.57 -27.40 11.55
C SER A 198 20.36 -28.01 12.29
N ASP A 199 19.83 -29.10 11.72
CA ASP A 199 19.01 -30.18 12.28
C ASP A 199 17.70 -29.90 13.05
N TYR A 200 17.33 -28.65 13.33
CA TYR A 200 16.07 -28.33 14.01
C TYR A 200 15.34 -27.21 13.30
N GLY A 201 14.25 -27.57 12.60
CA GLY A 201 13.41 -26.72 11.74
C GLY A 201 12.81 -25.49 12.43
N THR A 202 13.64 -24.50 12.74
CA THR A 202 13.26 -23.21 13.32
C THR A 202 13.33 -22.13 12.24
N LEU A 203 12.16 -21.62 11.87
CA LEU A 203 11.95 -20.65 10.80
C LEU A 203 12.35 -19.25 11.30
N ILE A 204 13.54 -18.77 10.95
CA ILE A 204 13.97 -17.40 11.22
C ILE A 204 13.88 -16.60 9.92
N CYS A 205 12.72 -15.98 9.68
CA CYS A 205 12.62 -14.93 8.67
C CYS A 205 13.25 -13.65 9.24
N ILE A 206 14.44 -13.32 8.76
CA ILE A 206 15.17 -12.10 9.12
C ILE A 206 14.77 -11.01 8.12
N ASN A 207 13.73 -10.23 8.46
CA ASN A 207 13.63 -8.90 7.88
C ASN A 207 14.68 -8.03 8.60
N VAL A 208 15.69 -7.58 7.86
CA VAL A 208 16.53 -6.45 8.29
C VAL A 208 15.81 -5.15 7.96
#